data_AF-A0A957T2D0-F1
#
_entry.id   AF-A0A957T2D0-F1
#
_cell.length_a   1.000
_cell.length_b   1.000
_cell.length_c   1.000
_cell.angle_alpha   90.00
_cell.angle_beta   90.00
_cell.angle_gamma   90.00
#
_symmetry.space_group_name_H-M   'P 1'
#
loop_
_entity.id
_entity.type
_entity.pdbx_description
1 polymer ?
#
loop_
_entity_poly.entity_id
_entity_poly.type
_entity_poly.pdbx_seq_one_letter_code
_entity_poly.pdbx_strand_id
1 'polypeptide(L)'
;QVRAAFGVPAVRIGAAELRLLPLQKPHWELQPMQPISTYPPVVEDLAFEVNETVTAQDVKQAIHQGGDERLVAVELFDIYRGEPLTAGHKSMAYRLTYQSMQRSLNEKEVAHLRQRIIKTVETQTGGKLRG
;
A
#
# COMPACT_ATOMS: atom_id res chain seq x y z
N GLN A 1 -28.41 15.97 -7.38
CA GLN A 1 -29.13 16.65 -8.48
C GLN A 1 -29.20 15.84 -9.77
N VAL A 2 -28.14 15.11 -10.19
CA VAL A 2 -28.16 14.28 -11.42
C VAL A 2 -29.28 13.21 -11.42
N ARG A 3 -29.43 12.44 -10.34
CA ARG A 3 -30.38 11.31 -10.26
C ARG A 3 -31.83 11.66 -10.60
N ALA A 4 -32.31 12.79 -10.09
CA ALA A 4 -33.69 13.24 -10.29
C ALA A 4 -33.97 13.72 -11.72
N ALA A 5 -32.94 14.19 -12.43
CA ALA A 5 -33.06 14.68 -13.81
C ALA A 5 -33.14 13.55 -14.85
N PHE A 6 -32.71 12.34 -14.51
CA PHE A 6 -32.60 11.21 -15.44
C PHE A 6 -33.48 10.00 -15.07
N GLY A 7 -34.47 10.17 -14.19
CA GLY A 7 -35.38 9.07 -13.81
C GLY A 7 -34.70 7.91 -13.10
N VAL A 8 -33.52 8.14 -12.52
CA VAL A 8 -32.71 7.09 -11.91
C VAL A 8 -33.28 6.75 -10.52
N PRO A 9 -33.48 5.46 -10.17
CA PRO A 9 -34.11 5.06 -8.91
C PRO A 9 -33.34 5.55 -7.68
N ALA A 10 -34.04 5.71 -6.55
CA ALA A 10 -33.47 6.28 -5.32
C ALA A 10 -32.49 5.37 -4.55
N VAL A 11 -31.74 4.52 -5.26
CA VAL A 11 -30.68 3.66 -4.72
C VAL A 11 -29.30 4.29 -4.94
N ARG A 12 -28.26 3.73 -4.29
CA ARG A 12 -26.86 4.11 -4.53
C ARG A 12 -26.41 3.51 -5.88
N ILE A 13 -25.98 4.36 -6.82
CA ILE A 13 -25.51 3.96 -8.15
C ILE A 13 -24.13 4.55 -8.37
N GLY A 14 -23.18 3.70 -8.74
CA GLY A 14 -21.87 4.11 -9.26
C GLY A 14 -21.84 3.95 -10.77
N ALA A 15 -21.30 4.93 -11.48
CA ALA A 15 -21.06 4.86 -12.92
C ALA A 15 -19.63 5.34 -13.20
N ALA A 16 -18.98 4.71 -14.18
CA ALA A 16 -17.66 5.09 -14.66
C ALA A 16 -17.62 4.92 -16.17
N GLU A 17 -16.91 5.82 -16.86
CA GLU A 17 -16.64 5.74 -18.29
C GLU A 17 -15.12 5.68 -18.48
N LEU A 18 -14.64 4.75 -19.29
CA LEU A 18 -13.21 4.59 -19.60
C LEU A 18 -12.98 4.65 -21.11
N ARG A 19 -12.02 5.48 -21.52
CA ARG A 19 -11.52 5.46 -22.90
C ARG A 19 -10.51 4.32 -23.05
N LEU A 20 -10.82 3.38 -23.93
CA LEU A 20 -9.99 2.18 -24.13
C LEU A 20 -8.77 2.43 -25.02
N LEU A 21 -8.85 3.35 -25.97
CA LEU A 21 -7.78 3.57 -26.95
C LEU A 21 -6.42 3.91 -26.31
N PRO A 22 -6.32 4.80 -25.29
CA PRO A 22 -5.05 5.07 -24.61
C PRO A 22 -4.53 3.90 -23.77
N LEU A 23 -5.37 2.93 -23.43
CA LEU A 23 -5.01 1.77 -22.61
C LEU A 23 -4.51 0.59 -23.47
N GLN A 24 -4.65 0.69 -24.79
CA GLN A 24 -4.29 -0.38 -25.71
C GLN A 24 -2.75 -0.45 -25.82
N LYS A 25 -2.15 -1.45 -25.18
CA LYS A 25 -0.73 -1.78 -25.33
C LYS A 25 -0.52 -2.69 -26.55
N PRO A 26 0.63 -2.59 -27.26
CA PRO A 26 0.99 -3.56 -28.27
C PRO A 26 1.06 -4.96 -27.64
N HIS A 27 0.45 -5.93 -28.30
CA HIS A 27 0.01 -7.22 -27.74
C HIS A 27 1.07 -8.34 -27.83
N TRP A 28 2.36 -7.99 -27.97
CA TRP A 28 3.42 -8.99 -28.15
C TRP A 28 4.75 -8.67 -27.47
N GLU A 29 4.77 -7.79 -26.47
CA GLU A 29 5.99 -7.61 -25.66
C GLU A 29 6.32 -8.92 -24.91
N LEU A 30 7.42 -9.55 -25.30
CA LEU A 30 8.03 -10.64 -24.53
C LEU A 30 8.36 -10.10 -23.14
N GLN A 31 7.56 -10.49 -22.15
CA GLN A 31 7.83 -10.18 -20.75
C GLN A 31 9.03 -11.04 -20.31
N PRO A 32 10.20 -10.46 -20.01
CA PRO A 32 11.32 -11.25 -19.52
C PRO A 32 10.92 -11.90 -18.19
N MET A 33 11.23 -13.20 -18.05
CA MET A 33 11.01 -13.91 -16.80
C MET A 33 11.88 -13.26 -15.72
N GLN A 34 11.25 -12.75 -14.67
CA GLN A 34 11.99 -12.28 -13.51
C GLN A 34 12.49 -13.49 -12.72
N PRO A 35 13.75 -13.48 -12.26
CA PRO A 35 14.26 -14.57 -11.45
C PRO A 35 13.47 -14.67 -10.14
N ILE A 36 13.19 -15.89 -9.69
CA ILE A 36 12.46 -16.14 -8.44
C ILE A 36 13.49 -16.45 -7.36
N SER A 37 13.39 -15.76 -6.21
CA SER A 37 14.26 -16.07 -5.07
C SER A 37 13.94 -17.47 -4.52
N THR A 38 14.98 -18.26 -4.27
CA THR A 38 14.89 -19.53 -3.54
C THR A 38 15.03 -19.34 -2.02
N TYR A 39 15.26 -18.11 -1.56
CA TYR A 39 15.41 -17.79 -0.14
C TYR A 39 14.06 -17.45 0.48
N PRO A 40 13.79 -17.85 1.74
CA PRO A 40 12.49 -17.64 2.36
C PRO A 40 12.17 -16.15 2.54
N PRO A 41 10.91 -15.73 2.33
CA PRO A 41 10.48 -14.38 2.65
C PRO A 41 10.33 -14.19 4.17
N VAL A 42 10.49 -12.95 4.62
CA VAL A 42 10.10 -12.49 5.96
C VAL A 42 8.87 -11.61 5.81
N VAL A 43 7.80 -11.94 6.52
CA VAL A 43 6.53 -11.21 6.46
C VAL A 43 6.28 -10.54 7.81
N GLU A 44 5.89 -9.27 7.78
CA GLU A 44 5.45 -8.56 8.98
C GLU A 44 4.28 -7.65 8.68
N ASP A 45 3.43 -7.43 9.70
CA ASP A 45 2.31 -6.51 9.61
C ASP A 45 2.66 -5.24 10.39
N LEU A 46 2.53 -4.07 9.75
CA LEU A 46 2.72 -2.75 10.36
C LEU A 46 1.44 -1.94 10.25
N ALA A 47 1.02 -1.32 11.34
CA ALA A 47 -0.11 -0.41 11.35
C ALA A 47 0.35 1.03 11.54
N PHE A 48 -0.20 1.94 10.73
CA PHE A 48 0.09 3.37 10.83
C PHE A 48 -1.18 4.14 11.15
N GLU A 49 -1.15 4.95 12.20
CA GLU A 49 -2.17 5.95 12.47
C GLU A 49 -1.85 7.23 11.68
N VAL A 50 -2.78 7.64 10.83
CA VAL A 50 -2.65 8.79 9.93
C VAL A 50 -3.92 9.63 9.95
N ASN A 51 -3.80 10.91 9.57
CA ASN A 51 -4.96 11.78 9.38
C ASN A 51 -5.91 11.21 8.31
N GLU A 52 -7.22 11.44 8.45
CA GLU A 52 -8.25 10.92 7.53
C GLU A 52 -8.04 11.38 6.08
N THR A 53 -7.37 12.51 5.86
CA THR A 53 -7.03 13.04 4.53
C THR A 53 -5.92 12.27 3.81
N VAL A 54 -5.04 11.57 4.55
CA VAL A 54 -3.95 10.77 3.97
C VAL A 54 -4.53 9.57 3.24
N THR A 55 -4.17 9.38 1.97
CA THR A 55 -4.66 8.24 1.19
C THR A 55 -3.85 6.98 1.48
N ALA A 56 -4.45 5.81 1.22
CA ALA A 56 -3.71 4.56 1.28
C ALA A 56 -2.53 4.54 0.30
N GLN A 57 -2.65 5.24 -0.82
CA GLN A 57 -1.59 5.33 -1.81
C GLN A 57 -0.39 6.14 -1.28
N ASP A 58 -0.63 7.22 -0.53
CA ASP A 58 0.44 8.03 0.06
C ASP A 58 1.28 7.20 1.04
N VAL A 59 0.61 6.45 1.92
CA VAL A 59 1.29 5.55 2.87
C VAL A 59 2.02 4.43 2.15
N LYS A 60 1.36 3.77 1.17
CA LYS A 60 1.99 2.70 0.37
C LYS A 60 3.23 3.21 -0.37
N GLN A 61 3.17 4.41 -0.95
CA GLN A 61 4.32 5.03 -1.61
C GLN A 61 5.45 5.33 -0.63
N ALA A 62 5.14 5.87 0.55
CA ALA A 62 6.15 6.11 1.58
C ALA A 62 6.80 4.81 2.07
N ILE A 63 6.02 3.71 2.21
CA ILE A 63 6.55 2.38 2.52
C ILE A 63 7.51 1.91 1.41
N HIS A 64 7.12 2.03 0.14
CA HIS A 64 8.01 1.66 -0.98
C HIS A 64 9.29 2.48 -1.02
N GLN A 65 9.23 3.78 -0.73
CA GLN A 65 10.41 4.67 -0.72
C GLN A 65 11.34 4.42 0.48
N GLY A 66 10.77 4.03 1.63
CA GLY A 66 11.55 3.64 2.80
C GLY A 66 12.13 2.23 2.66
N GLY A 67 11.45 1.38 1.90
CA GLY A 67 11.93 0.08 1.44
C GLY A 67 13.08 0.22 0.44
N ASP A 68 13.73 -0.90 0.17
CA ASP A 68 14.64 -1.03 -0.97
C ASP A 68 14.24 -2.25 -1.80
N GLU A 69 15.11 -2.72 -2.68
CA GLU A 69 14.87 -3.87 -3.55
C GLU A 69 14.43 -5.14 -2.81
N ARG A 70 14.68 -5.22 -1.50
CA ARG A 70 14.27 -6.36 -0.67
C ARG A 70 12.80 -6.32 -0.29
N LEU A 71 12.12 -5.18 -0.36
CA LEU A 71 10.68 -5.07 -0.10
C LEU A 71 9.91 -5.49 -1.36
N VAL A 72 9.48 -6.75 -1.42
CA VAL A 72 8.90 -7.35 -2.62
C VAL A 72 7.38 -7.23 -2.69
N ALA A 73 6.69 -7.04 -1.55
CA ALA A 73 5.25 -6.80 -1.53
C ALA A 73 4.81 -5.86 -0.39
N VAL A 74 3.79 -5.05 -0.68
CA VAL A 74 3.11 -4.15 0.25
C VAL A 74 1.62 -4.22 0.00
N GLU A 75 0.89 -4.75 0.97
CA GLU A 75 -0.55 -5.00 0.88
C GLU A 75 -1.28 -4.31 2.02
N LEU A 76 -2.19 -3.39 1.69
CA LEU A 76 -3.14 -2.87 2.67
C LEU A 76 -4.20 -3.95 2.93
N PHE A 77 -4.38 -4.37 4.17
CA PHE A 77 -5.37 -5.40 4.51
C PHE A 77 -6.43 -4.96 5.51
N ASP A 78 -6.21 -3.85 6.23
CA ASP A 78 -7.22 -3.31 7.15
C ASP A 78 -7.17 -1.78 7.21
N ILE A 79 -8.35 -1.16 7.31
CA ILE A 79 -8.50 0.25 7.66
C ILE A 79 -9.48 0.34 8.83
N TYR A 80 -8.95 0.67 9.99
CA TYR A 80 -9.72 0.86 11.21
C TYR A 80 -10.01 2.34 11.47
N ARG A 81 -11.25 2.65 11.83
CA ARG A 81 -11.72 3.95 12.31
C ARG A 81 -12.51 3.75 13.59
N GLY A 82 -12.06 4.33 14.68
CA GLY A 82 -12.71 4.21 15.98
C GLY A 82 -11.75 4.51 17.12
N GLU A 83 -12.28 4.57 18.33
CA GLU A 83 -11.49 4.75 19.54
C GLU A 83 -10.57 3.54 19.77
N PRO A 84 -9.32 3.73 20.21
CA PRO A 84 -8.75 4.95 20.79
C PRO A 84 -7.90 5.78 19.81
N LEU A 85 -8.23 5.84 18.51
CA LEU A 85 -7.49 6.68 17.57
C LEU A 85 -7.69 8.18 17.83
N THR A 86 -6.70 9.00 17.48
CA THR A 86 -6.87 10.46 17.51
C THR A 86 -8.08 10.87 16.66
N ALA A 87 -8.88 11.83 17.15
CA ALA A 87 -10.04 12.30 16.41
C ALA A 87 -9.65 12.78 15.00
N GLY A 88 -10.37 12.29 13.98
CA GLY A 88 -10.06 12.58 12.58
C GLY A 88 -8.87 11.78 12.02
N HIS A 89 -8.43 10.72 12.71
CA HIS A 89 -7.44 9.78 12.21
C HIS A 89 -8.05 8.41 11.89
N LYS A 90 -7.31 7.65 11.10
CA LYS A 90 -7.56 6.25 10.77
C LYS A 90 -6.28 5.45 10.94
N SER A 91 -6.41 4.17 11.26
CA SER A 91 -5.29 3.23 11.30
C SER A 91 -5.33 2.38 10.04
N MET A 92 -4.22 2.32 9.31
CA MET A 92 -4.06 1.46 8.14
C MET A 92 -3.05 0.38 8.43
N ALA A 93 -3.46 -0.89 8.32
CA ALA A 93 -2.58 -2.03 8.52
C ALA A 93 -2.09 -2.56 7.17
N TYR A 94 -0.77 -2.70 7.06
CA TYR A 94 -0.08 -3.18 5.87
C TYR A 94 0.68 -4.45 6.19
N ARG A 95 0.60 -5.43 5.29
CA ARG A 95 1.47 -6.59 5.25
C ARG A 95 2.64 -6.29 4.33
N LEU A 96 3.85 -6.40 4.87
CA LEU A 96 5.09 -6.17 4.17
C LEU A 96 5.80 -7.51 4.01
N THR A 97 6.24 -7.80 2.79
CA THR A 97 7.06 -8.99 2.52
C THR A 97 8.45 -8.55 2.09
N TYR A 98 9.45 -9.02 2.83
CA TYR A 98 10.86 -8.84 2.51
C TYR A 98 11.47 -10.12 1.98
N GLN A 99 12.26 -10.02 0.92
CA GLN A 99 12.97 -11.16 0.36
C GLN A 99 14.23 -10.69 -0.35
N SER A 100 15.28 -11.50 -0.32
CA SER A 100 16.51 -11.23 -1.08
C SER A 100 16.70 -12.31 -2.13
N MET A 101 17.28 -11.93 -3.27
CA MET A 101 17.65 -12.84 -4.36
C MET A 101 18.97 -13.58 -4.11
N GLN A 102 19.74 -13.15 -3.10
CA GLN A 102 21.14 -13.56 -2.93
C GLN A 102 21.37 -14.39 -1.65
N ARG A 103 20.55 -14.20 -0.61
CA ARG A 103 20.66 -14.90 0.67
C ARG A 103 19.40 -14.74 1.53
N SER A 104 19.29 -15.56 2.57
CA SER A 104 18.30 -15.33 3.63
C SER A 104 18.57 -13.99 4.33
N LEU A 105 17.50 -13.25 4.61
CA LEU A 105 17.56 -12.03 5.40
C LEU A 105 17.70 -12.39 6.88
N ASN A 106 18.62 -11.73 7.58
CA ASN A 106 18.70 -11.85 9.03
C ASN A 106 17.84 -10.79 9.72
N GLU A 107 17.60 -11.00 11.01
CA GLU A 107 16.73 -10.16 11.82
C GLU A 107 17.20 -8.70 11.89
N LYS A 108 18.52 -8.45 11.93
CA LYS A 108 19.08 -7.08 11.97
C LYS A 108 18.79 -6.31 10.68
N GLU A 109 18.84 -6.98 9.54
CA GLU A 109 18.55 -6.35 8.26
C GLU A 109 17.08 -6.00 8.11
N VAL A 110 16.20 -6.92 8.50
CA VAL A 110 14.75 -6.67 8.49
C VAL A 110 14.41 -5.55 9.45
N ALA A 111 14.99 -5.54 10.66
CA ALA A 111 14.78 -4.46 11.63
C ALA A 111 15.25 -3.10 11.08
N HIS A 112 16.39 -3.05 10.39
CA HIS A 112 16.88 -1.83 9.77
C HIS A 112 15.96 -1.33 8.65
N LEU A 113 15.46 -2.24 7.79
CA LEU A 113 14.46 -1.91 6.77
C LEU A 113 13.17 -1.39 7.38
N ARG A 114 12.64 -2.10 8.39
CA ARG A 114 11.45 -1.69 9.14
C ARG A 114 11.59 -0.27 9.69
N GLN A 115 12.72 0.04 10.35
CA GLN A 115 12.96 1.37 10.89
C GLN A 115 13.02 2.46 9.81
N ARG A 116 13.68 2.18 8.68
CA ARG A 116 13.70 3.10 7.53
C ARG A 116 12.30 3.35 6.99
N ILE A 117 11.50 2.30 6.85
CA ILE A 117 10.10 2.39 6.40
C ILE A 117 9.28 3.25 7.36
N ILE A 118 9.32 2.96 8.66
CA ILE A 118 8.60 3.72 9.68
C ILE A 118 8.96 5.21 9.60
N LYS A 119 10.26 5.52 9.59
CA LYS A 119 10.74 6.91 9.52
C LYS A 119 10.29 7.62 8.24
N THR A 120 10.26 6.90 7.12
CA THR A 120 9.85 7.46 5.83
C THR A 120 8.34 7.76 5.81
N VAL A 121 7.52 6.83 6.32
CA VAL A 121 6.08 7.02 6.49
C VAL A 121 5.81 8.21 7.41
N GLU A 122 6.48 8.29 8.55
CA GLU A 122 6.34 9.40 9.50
C GLU A 122 6.69 10.74 8.84
N THR A 123 7.83 10.80 8.13
CA THR A 123 8.30 12.04 7.48
C THR A 123 7.37 12.52 6.37
N GLN A 124 6.84 11.59 5.56
CA GLN A 124 6.07 11.95 4.36
C GLN A 124 4.58 12.13 4.62
N THR A 125 4.03 11.41 5.59
CA THR A 125 2.57 11.35 5.81
C THR A 125 2.16 11.83 7.19
N GLY A 126 3.12 12.05 8.09
CA GLY A 126 2.86 12.25 9.52
C GLY A 126 2.38 10.98 10.24
N GLY A 127 2.40 9.82 9.56
CA GLY A 127 1.90 8.56 10.07
C GLY A 127 2.77 8.00 11.18
N LYS A 128 2.15 7.65 12.31
CA LYS A 128 2.85 7.06 13.46
C LYS A 128 2.63 5.57 13.49
N LEU A 129 3.69 4.81 13.76
CA LEU A 129 3.56 3.36 13.97
C LEU A 129 2.66 3.11 15.18
N ARG A 130 1.68 2.24 15.00
CA ARG A 130 0.79 1.74 16.04
C ARG A 130 1.23 0.33 16.39
N GLY A 131 1.58 0.12 17.66
CA GLY A 131 1.99 -1.15 18.24
C GLY A 131 1.38 -1.32 19.62
#